data_AF-A0A3C1VSM0-F1
#
_entry.id   AF-A0A3C1VSM0-F1
#
_cell.length_a   1.000
_cell.length_b   1.000
_cell.length_c   1.000
_cell.angle_alpha   90.00
_cell.angle_beta   90.00
_cell.angle_gamma   90.00
#
_symmetry.space_group_name_H-M   'P 1'
#
loop_
_entity.id
_entity.type
_entity.pdbx_description
1 polymer ?
#
loop_
_entity_poly.entity_id
_entity_poly.type
_entity_poly.pdbx_seq_one_letter_code
_entity_poly.pdbx_strand_id
1 'polypeptide(L)'
;YDKNEIDYGLDTSRIDGSDEPVKHKQVVFLHGTTWATKHWPEYYWRHLAHIATENGFKVLLPWGDQSEKQRADFIAKDNQQVEVLDRLPL
;
A
#
# COMPACT_ATOMS: atom_id res chain seq x y z
N TYR A 1 -29.41 17.41 -6.14
CA TYR A 1 -29.24 15.95 -6.14
C TYR A 1 -29.53 15.47 -7.54
N ASP A 2 -28.50 15.35 -8.37
CA ASP A 2 -28.62 14.77 -9.70
C ASP A 2 -28.52 13.24 -9.55
N LYS A 3 -29.49 12.52 -10.09
CA LYS A 3 -29.55 11.05 -9.96
C LYS A 3 -28.60 10.35 -10.95
N ASN A 4 -28.03 11.10 -11.89
CA ASN A 4 -27.16 10.60 -12.95
C ASN A 4 -25.68 10.86 -12.67
N GLU A 5 -25.35 11.63 -11.63
CA GLU A 5 -23.98 11.96 -11.24
C GLU A 5 -23.70 11.38 -9.86
N ILE A 6 -22.78 10.40 -9.79
CA ILE A 6 -22.36 9.82 -8.51
C ILE A 6 -21.22 10.68 -7.97
N ASP A 7 -21.58 11.65 -7.15
CA ASP A 7 -20.62 12.48 -6.41
C ASP A 7 -20.25 11.80 -5.08
N TYR A 8 -19.01 11.32 -4.99
CA TYR A 8 -18.44 10.72 -3.78
C TYR A 8 -17.82 11.77 -2.83
N GLY A 9 -17.92 13.07 -3.13
CA GLY A 9 -17.33 14.15 -2.35
C GLY A 9 -15.79 14.20 -2.44
N LEU A 10 -15.21 13.59 -3.48
CA LEU A 10 -13.76 13.55 -3.69
C LEU A 10 -13.34 14.69 -4.61
N ASP A 11 -12.55 15.62 -4.08
CA ASP A 11 -11.93 16.67 -4.86
C ASP A 11 -10.63 16.15 -5.51
N THR A 12 -10.74 15.74 -6.77
CA THR A 12 -9.60 15.20 -7.54
C THR A 12 -8.54 16.25 -7.85
N SER A 13 -8.84 17.55 -7.73
CA SER A 13 -7.85 18.61 -7.92
C SER A 13 -6.80 18.65 -6.80
N ARG A 14 -7.10 18.04 -5.65
CA ARG A 14 -6.16 17.87 -4.53
C ARG A 14 -5.16 16.74 -4.74
N ILE A 15 -5.39 15.91 -5.75
CA ILE A 15 -4.48 14.84 -6.13
C ILE A 15 -3.56 15.45 -7.19
N ASP A 16 -2.48 16.05 -6.72
CA ASP A 16 -1.43 16.63 -7.57
C ASP A 16 -0.74 15.46 -8.28
N GLY A 17 -1.30 15.06 -9.43
CA GLY A 17 -0.64 14.14 -10.34
C GLY A 17 0.50 14.90 -10.96
N SER A 18 1.71 14.79 -10.42
CA SER A 18 2.88 15.26 -11.14
C SER A 18 2.89 14.57 -12.50
N ASP A 19 2.86 15.33 -13.61
CA ASP A 19 3.01 14.82 -14.98
C ASP A 19 4.39 14.13 -15.20
N GLU A 20 5.26 14.17 -14.19
CA GLU A 20 6.48 13.40 -14.14
C GLU A 20 6.17 11.90 -14.27
N PRO A 21 6.71 11.23 -15.31
CA PRO A 21 6.46 9.82 -15.52
C PRO A 21 6.98 9.04 -14.31
N VAL A 22 6.07 8.37 -13.61
CA VAL A 22 6.44 7.49 -12.49
C VAL A 22 7.44 6.46 -13.01
N LYS A 23 8.69 6.54 -12.55
CA LYS A 23 9.80 5.70 -13.04
C LYS A 23 9.51 4.20 -12.92
N HIS A 24 8.68 3.80 -11.95
CA HIS A 24 8.27 2.41 -11.72
C HIS A 24 6.80 2.33 -11.36
N LYS A 25 6.09 1.31 -11.84
CA LYS A 25 4.71 1.05 -11.40
C LYS A 25 4.74 0.77 -9.89
N GLN A 26 3.80 1.33 -9.14
CA GLN A 26 3.74 1.16 -7.68
C GLN A 26 2.43 0.50 -7.26
N VAL A 27 2.49 -0.32 -6.21
CA VAL A 27 1.32 -0.88 -5.53
C VAL A 27 1.46 -0.66 -4.03
N VAL A 28 0.34 -0.36 -3.36
CA VAL A 28 0.29 -0.19 -1.91
C VAL A 28 -0.42 -1.38 -1.30
N PHE A 29 0.21 -2.06 -0.34
CA PHE A 29 -0.39 -3.21 0.35
C PHE A 29 -0.95 -2.79 1.70
N LEU A 30 -2.29 -2.70 1.78
CA LEU A 30 -3.00 -2.41 3.01
C LEU A 30 -3.15 -3.71 3.83
N HIS A 31 -2.16 -4.00 4.67
CA HIS A 31 -2.10 -5.23 5.47
C HIS A 31 -2.63 -5.08 6.90
N GLY A 32 -3.05 -3.88 7.29
CA GLY A 32 -3.59 -3.55 8.60
C GLY A 32 -5.10 -3.71 8.67
N THR A 33 -5.61 -4.35 9.73
CA THR A 33 -7.04 -4.41 10.04
C THR A 33 -7.28 -4.55 11.54
N THR A 34 -8.40 -4.06 12.05
CA THR A 34 -8.70 -4.10 13.49
C THR A 34 -9.02 -5.50 14.00
N TRP A 35 -9.58 -6.38 13.18
CA TRP A 35 -10.00 -7.72 13.62
C TRP A 35 -8.98 -8.78 13.20
N ALA A 36 -8.46 -9.52 14.17
CA ALA A 36 -7.45 -10.57 13.95
C ALA A 36 -7.88 -11.57 12.86
N THR A 37 -9.14 -11.98 12.83
CA THR A 37 -9.69 -12.94 11.86
C THR A 37 -9.73 -12.44 10.42
N LYS A 38 -9.58 -11.13 10.20
CA LYS A 38 -9.49 -10.52 8.86
C LYS A 38 -8.05 -10.39 8.37
N HIS A 39 -7.06 -10.75 9.19
CA HIS A 39 -5.67 -10.70 8.75
C HIS A 39 -5.39 -11.84 7.78
N TRP A 40 -4.84 -11.46 6.63
CA TRP A 40 -4.19 -12.43 5.78
C TRP A 40 -2.81 -12.78 6.37
N PRO A 41 -2.43 -14.06 6.46
CA PRO A 41 -1.14 -14.48 6.99
C PRO A 41 0.04 -13.76 6.31
N GLU A 42 1.02 -13.35 7.13
CA GLU A 42 2.14 -12.50 6.70
C GLU A 42 2.99 -13.13 5.59
N TYR A 43 3.14 -14.47 5.64
CA TYR A 43 3.85 -15.23 4.60
C TYR A 43 3.23 -15.06 3.22
N TYR A 44 1.91 -14.94 3.13
CA TYR A 44 1.24 -14.77 1.86
C TYR A 44 1.38 -13.34 1.32
N TRP A 45 1.38 -12.33 2.20
CA TRP A 45 1.76 -10.97 1.82
C TRP A 45 3.18 -10.90 1.26
N ARG A 46 4.13 -11.57 1.92
CA ARG A 46 5.52 -11.66 1.43
C ARG A 46 5.60 -12.35 0.08
N HIS A 47 4.88 -13.47 -0.10
CA HIS A 47 4.84 -14.16 -1.39
C HIS A 47 4.25 -13.28 -2.50
N LEU A 48 3.16 -12.57 -2.22
CA LEU A 48 2.56 -11.62 -3.15
C LEU A 48 3.51 -10.46 -3.47
N ALA A 49 4.29 -9.99 -2.49
CA ALA A 49 5.29 -8.95 -2.71
C ALA A 49 6.36 -9.41 -3.69
N HIS A 50 6.87 -10.65 -3.56
CA HIS A 50 7.80 -11.22 -4.54
C HIS A 50 7.19 -11.26 -5.95
N ILE A 51 5.96 -11.77 -6.10
CA ILE A 51 5.25 -11.80 -7.39
C ILE A 51 5.14 -10.39 -7.98
N ALA A 52 4.74 -9.40 -7.18
CA ALA A 52 4.60 -8.02 -7.64
C ALA A 52 5.95 -7.45 -8.12
N THR A 53 7.02 -7.65 -7.34
CA THR A 53 8.35 -7.14 -7.68
C THR A 53 8.96 -7.83 -8.90
N GLU A 54 8.75 -9.13 -9.07
CA GLU A 54 9.13 -9.87 -10.29
C GLU A 54 8.41 -9.36 -11.54
N ASN A 55 7.21 -8.81 -11.37
CA ASN A 55 6.43 -8.17 -12.44
C ASN A 55 6.72 -6.67 -12.61
N GLY A 56 7.81 -6.17 -11.99
CA GLY A 56 8.29 -4.80 -12.16
C GLY A 56 7.55 -3.74 -11.34
N PHE A 57 6.78 -4.15 -10.33
CA PHE A 57 6.17 -3.22 -9.38
C PHE A 57 7.10 -2.93 -8.21
N LYS A 58 7.07 -1.68 -7.74
CA LYS A 58 7.54 -1.33 -6.40
C LYS A 58 6.38 -1.47 -5.42
N VAL A 59 6.59 -2.18 -4.31
CA VAL A 59 5.57 -2.40 -3.29
C VAL A 59 5.80 -1.43 -2.13
N LEU A 60 4.75 -0.76 -1.69
CA LEU A 60 4.78 0.18 -0.55
C LEU A 60 3.93 -0.37 0.59
N LEU A 61 4.48 -0.35 1.81
CA LEU A 61 3.85 -0.86 3.03
C LEU A 61 3.65 0.27 4.05
N PRO A 62 2.44 0.81 4.19
CA PRO A 62 2.12 1.76 5.25
C PRO A 62 1.90 1.03 6.58
N TRP A 63 2.09 1.75 7.68
CA TRP A 63 1.80 1.25 9.03
C TRP A 63 1.34 2.39 9.94
N GLY A 64 0.42 2.09 10.86
CA GLY A 64 -0.11 3.01 11.86
C GLY A 64 0.38 2.71 13.28
N ASP A 65 0.75 1.46 13.56
CA ASP A 65 1.26 1.00 14.85
C ASP A 65 2.49 0.05 14.75
N GLN A 66 3.07 -0.28 15.90
CA GLN A 66 4.30 -1.08 15.97
C GLN A 66 4.14 -2.53 15.50
N SER A 67 2.96 -3.13 15.67
CA SER A 67 2.64 -4.48 15.20
C SER A 67 2.54 -4.50 13.68
N GLU A 68 1.90 -3.50 13.10
CA GLU A 68 1.86 -3.30 11.65
C GLU A 68 3.25 -3.04 11.09
N LYS A 69 4.10 -2.27 11.78
CA LYS A 69 5.49 -2.05 11.36
C LYS A 69 6.28 -3.36 11.31
N GLN A 70 6.21 -4.17 12.36
CA GLN A 70 6.90 -5.47 12.40
C GLN A 70 6.46 -6.39 11.26
N ARG A 71 5.15 -6.38 10.95
CA ARG A 71 4.59 -7.10 9.81
C ARG A 71 5.12 -6.57 8.48
N ALA A 72 5.17 -5.24 8.31
CA ALA A 72 5.71 -4.59 7.12
C ALA A 72 7.19 -4.95 6.93
N ASP A 73 7.99 -4.88 7.98
CA ASP A 73 9.41 -5.27 7.98
C ASP A 73 9.58 -6.75 7.59
N PHE A 74 8.71 -7.64 8.10
CA PHE A 74 8.73 -9.05 7.72
C PHE A 74 8.42 -9.28 6.24
N ILE A 75 7.44 -8.56 5.69
CA ILE A 75 7.04 -8.63 4.27
C ILE A 75 8.17 -8.11 3.36
N ALA A 76 8.82 -7.00 3.75
CA ALA A 76 9.88 -6.37 2.97
C ALA A 76 11.22 -7.11 3.00
N LYS A 77 11.42 -7.98 4.00
CA LYS A 77 12.69 -8.67 4.22
C LYS A 77 13.16 -9.42 2.96
N ASP A 78 14.43 -9.23 2.62
CA ASP A 78 15.12 -9.81 1.47
C ASP A 78 14.53 -9.38 0.09
N ASN A 79 13.78 -8.26 0.03
CA ASN A 79 13.26 -7.71 -1.22
C ASN A 79 13.46 -6.18 -1.31
N GLN A 80 14.43 -5.75 -2.12
CA GLN A 80 14.82 -4.34 -2.25
C GLN A 80 13.77 -3.44 -2.93
N GLN A 81 12.79 -4.03 -3.61
CA GLN A 81 11.70 -3.30 -4.28
C GLN A 81 10.46 -3.16 -3.39
N VAL A 82 10.52 -3.64 -2.14
CA VAL A 82 9.49 -3.45 -1.14
C VAL A 82 9.97 -2.41 -0.14
N GLU A 83 9.20 -1.34 0.01
CA GLU A 83 9.52 -0.23 0.91
C GLU A 83 8.52 -0.17 2.05
N VAL A 84 9.02 -0.22 3.28
CA VAL A 84 8.25 0.14 4.47
C VAL A 84 8.27 1.66 4.56
N LEU A 85 7.09 2.27 4.45
CA LEU A 85 6.98 3.73 4.42
C LEU A 85 7.27 4.32 5.81
N ASP A 86 7.72 5.57 5.82
CA ASP A 86 7.75 6.37 7.04
C ASP A 86 6.32 6.54 7.59
N ARG A 87 6.23 6.63 8.92
CA ARG A 87 4.94 6.85 9.58
C ARG A 87 4.41 8.22 9.21
N LEU A 88 3.25 8.25 8.58
CA LEU A 88 2.52 9.49 8.39
C LEU A 88 1.86 9.91 9.71
N PRO A 89 1.97 11.20 10.10
CA PRO A 89 1.17 11.73 11.20
C PRO A 89 -0.31 11.66 10.83
N LEU A 90 -1.13 11.25 11.80
CA LEU A 90 -2.60 11.32 11.72
C LEU A 90 -3.09 12.76 11.90
#